data_AF-A0AAW1LZ54-F1
#
_entry.id   AF-A0AAW1LZ54-F1
#
_cell.length_a   1.000
_cell.length_b   1.000
_cell.length_c   1.000
_cell.angle_alpha   90.00
_cell.angle_beta   90.00
_cell.angle_gamma   90.00
#
_symmetry.space_group_name_H-M   'P 1'
#
loop_
_entity.id
_entity.type
_entity.pdbx_description
1 polymer ?
#
loop_
_entity_poly.entity_id
_entity_poly.type
_entity_poly.pdbx_seq_one_letter_code
_entity_poly.pdbx_strand_id
1 'polypeptide(L)'
;MSTKKAKITVIGDGCTGKAYLLEAYIRGEFYERGYIPTVFDNYTKEKDIDGEPWGQFILVYCGGTRRLRHLTAFILSKYDVFLIMLRD
;
A
#
# COMPACT_ATOMS: atom_id res chain seq x y z
N MET A 1 -6.89 -9.94 -24.37
CA MET A 1 -6.99 -10.31 -22.94
C MET A 1 -7.09 -9.01 -22.15
N SER A 2 -8.14 -8.80 -21.36
CA SER A 2 -8.26 -7.58 -20.55
C SER A 2 -7.36 -7.70 -19.31
N THR A 3 -6.44 -6.76 -19.12
CA THR A 3 -5.64 -6.67 -17.90
C THR A 3 -6.55 -6.45 -16.70
N LYS A 4 -6.57 -7.40 -15.75
CA LYS A 4 -7.32 -7.25 -14.50
C LYS A 4 -6.63 -6.20 -13.63
N LYS A 5 -7.40 -5.41 -12.88
CA LYS A 5 -6.85 -4.35 -12.03
C LYS A 5 -7.30 -4.56 -10.59
N ALA A 6 -6.37 -4.41 -9.65
CA ALA A 6 -6.65 -4.45 -8.22
C ALA A 6 -6.07 -3.21 -7.54
N LYS A 7 -6.91 -2.49 -6.81
CA LYS A 7 -6.52 -1.39 -5.92
C LYS A 7 -6.31 -1.94 -4.53
N ILE A 8 -5.06 -1.90 -4.08
CA ILE A 8 -4.61 -2.38 -2.79
C ILE A 8 -4.30 -1.15 -1.93
N THR A 9 -4.75 -1.16 -0.67
CA THR A 9 -4.32 -0.17 0.31
C THR A 9 -3.73 -0.81 1.54
N VAL A 10 -2.68 -0.19 2.07
CA VAL A 10 -2.00 -0.63 3.30
C VAL A 10 -2.34 0.35 4.42
N ILE A 11 -2.96 -0.16 5.49
CA ILE A 11 -3.39 0.60 6.67
C ILE A 11 -2.72 0.08 7.94
N GLY A 12 -2.55 0.96 8.92
CA GLY A 12 -1.99 0.63 10.23
C GLY A 12 -1.49 1.87 10.95
N ASP A 13 -1.14 1.72 12.22
CA ASP A 13 -0.70 2.83 13.07
C ASP A 13 0.68 3.39 12.69
N GLY A 14 1.07 4.51 13.30
CA GLY A 14 2.43 5.04 13.14
C GLY A 14 3.49 3.98 13.47
N CYS A 15 4.63 4.02 12.77
CA CYS A 15 5.78 3.15 13.06
C CYS A 15 5.55 1.62 12.92
N THR A 16 4.50 1.19 12.20
CA THR A 16 4.26 -0.23 11.86
C THR A 16 5.05 -0.74 10.65
N GLY A 17 5.89 0.08 10.03
CA GLY A 17 6.76 -0.35 8.92
C GLY A 17 6.12 -0.35 7.52
N LYS A 18 4.93 0.26 7.34
CA LYS A 18 4.25 0.33 6.03
C LYS A 18 5.11 0.87 4.88
N ALA A 19 5.90 1.91 5.15
CA ALA A 19 6.81 2.50 4.14
C ALA A 19 7.93 1.52 3.77
N TYR A 20 8.52 0.82 4.75
CA TYR A 20 9.53 -0.21 4.51
C TYR A 20 8.97 -1.38 3.71
N LEU A 21 7.73 -1.80 3.99
CA LEU A 21 7.06 -2.85 3.22
C LEU A 21 6.89 -2.43 1.75
N LEU A 22 6.42 -1.21 1.49
CA LEU A 22 6.24 -0.72 0.13
C LEU A 22 7.59 -0.63 -0.60
N GLU A 23 8.61 -0.04 0.02
CA GLU A 23 9.95 0.05 -0.58
C GLU A 23 10.53 -1.34 -0.89
N ALA A 24 10.41 -2.30 0.03
CA ALA A 24 10.86 -3.66 -0.20
C ALA A 24 10.10 -4.32 -1.36
N TYR A 25 8.80 -4.06 -1.49
CA TYR A 25 8.00 -4.56 -2.61
C TYR A 25 8.42 -3.96 -3.96
N ILE A 26 8.77 -2.67 -3.98
CA ILE A 26 9.19 -1.96 -5.18
C ILE A 26 10.59 -2.42 -5.61
N ARG A 27 11.54 -2.45 -4.68
CA ARG A 27 12.97 -2.71 -4.94
C ARG A 27 13.32 -4.19 -5.01
N GLY A 28 12.55 -5.05 -4.37
CA GLY A 28 12.87 -6.47 -4.21
C GLY A 28 13.90 -6.76 -3.11
N GLU A 29 14.30 -5.76 -2.34
CA GLU A 29 15.25 -5.88 -1.23
C GLU A 29 14.83 -4.99 -0.05
N PHE A 30 15.17 -5.39 1.17
CA PHE A 30 14.91 -4.57 2.35
C PHE A 30 15.84 -3.37 2.40
N TYR A 31 15.28 -2.20 2.69
CA TYR A 31 16.07 -0.98 2.79
C TYR A 31 16.86 -0.94 4.11
N GLU A 32 18.18 -1.01 4.03
CA GLU A 32 19.05 -1.08 5.21
C GLU A 32 19.50 0.29 5.75
N ARG A 33 19.32 1.38 4.99
CA ARG A 33 19.95 2.68 5.32
C ARG A 33 18.96 3.80 5.61
N GLY A 34 18.76 4.13 6.88
CA GLY A 34 18.16 5.39 7.31
C GLY A 34 16.64 5.53 7.10
N TYR A 35 16.11 6.70 7.51
CA TYR A 35 14.69 7.05 7.43
C TYR A 35 14.26 7.30 5.99
N ILE A 36 13.27 6.54 5.50
CA ILE A 36 12.62 6.77 4.21
C ILE A 36 11.60 7.91 4.39
N PRO A 37 11.80 9.10 3.79
CA PRO A 37 10.83 10.18 3.86
C PRO A 37 9.53 9.70 3.22
N THR A 38 8.44 9.74 3.99
CA THR A 38 7.16 9.20 3.57
C THR A 38 6.47 10.18 2.62
N VAL A 39 6.91 10.21 1.35
CA VAL A 39 6.17 10.86 0.28
C VAL A 39 5.27 9.78 -0.32
N PHE A 40 4.00 9.84 0.05
CA PHE A 40 3.00 8.88 -0.39
C PHE A 40 2.74 9.03 -1.88
N ASP A 41 3.38 8.18 -2.68
CA ASP A 41 3.06 8.02 -4.09
C ASP A 41 2.24 6.75 -4.34
N ASN A 42 1.37 6.85 -5.35
CA ASN A 42 0.63 5.72 -5.86
C ASN A 42 1.59 4.83 -6.66
N TYR A 43 1.83 3.61 -6.20
CA TYR A 43 2.65 2.66 -6.95
C TYR A 43 1.79 1.82 -7.89
N THR A 44 2.10 1.84 -9.18
CA THR A 44 1.44 0.97 -10.17
C THR A 44 2.45 -0.01 -10.75
N LYS A 45 2.16 -1.31 -10.69
CA LYS A 45 3.01 -2.37 -11.26
C LYS A 45 2.17 -3.42 -11.95
N GLU A 46 2.62 -3.88 -13.10
CA GLU A 46 2.06 -5.06 -13.74
C GLU A 46 2.76 -6.32 -13.21
N LYS A 47 1.99 -7.35 -12.90
CA LYS A 47 2.49 -8.63 -12.41
C LYS A 47 1.67 -9.77 -13.00
N ASP A 48 2.34 -10.85 -13.39
CA ASP A 48 1.69 -12.11 -13.71
C ASP A 48 1.34 -12.84 -12.41
N ILE A 49 0.06 -13.18 -12.26
CA ILE A 49 -0.45 -13.98 -11.14
C ILE A 49 -1.20 -15.15 -11.76
N ASP A 50 -0.68 -16.36 -11.54
CA ASP A 50 -1.26 -17.61 -12.03
C ASP A 50 -1.50 -17.65 -13.55
N GLY A 51 -0.62 -17.03 -14.34
CA GLY A 51 -0.72 -16.96 -15.79
C GLY A 51 -1.68 -15.87 -16.30
N GLU A 52 -2.17 -15.00 -15.42
CA GLU A 52 -3.00 -13.85 -15.78
C GLU A 52 -2.24 -12.53 -15.56
N PRO A 53 -2.28 -11.57 -16.50
CA PRO A 53 -1.68 -10.25 -16.31
C PRO A 53 -2.56 -9.35 -15.43
N TRP A 54 -2.00 -8.88 -14.31
CA TRP A 54 -2.65 -7.98 -13.36
C TRP A 54 -1.93 -6.63 -13.27
N GLY A 55 -2.70 -5.55 -13.36
CA GLY A 55 -2.28 -4.21 -12.96
C GLY A 55 -2.59 -3.96 -11.49
N GLN A 56 -1.57 -3.80 -10.66
CA GLN A 56 -1.73 -3.51 -9.25
C GLN A 56 -1.53 -2.03 -8.99
N PHE A 57 -2.46 -1.42 -8.26
CA PHE A 57 -2.36 -0.06 -7.76
C PHE A 57 -2.26 -0.11 -6.24
N ILE A 58 -1.13 0.28 -5.67
CA ILE A 58 -0.88 0.25 -4.24
C ILE A 58 -0.82 1.68 -3.72
N LEU A 59 -1.75 2.03 -2.85
CA LEU A 59 -1.65 3.24 -2.03
C LEU A 59 -1.35 2.86 -0.58
N VAL A 60 -0.25 3.36 -0.04
CA VAL A 60 -0.02 3.28 1.40
C VAL A 60 -0.76 4.43 2.06
N TYR A 61 -1.58 4.12 3.05
CA TYR A 61 -2.27 5.11 3.85
C TYR A 61 -1.75 5.06 5.29
N CYS A 62 -1.09 6.13 5.74
CA CYS A 62 -0.75 6.29 7.14
C CYS A 62 -1.84 7.11 7.85
N GLY A 63 -2.81 6.41 8.41
CA GLY A 63 -3.90 7.02 9.17
C GLY A 63 -3.48 7.29 10.60
N GLY A 64 -2.94 8.49 10.86
CA GLY A 64 -2.44 8.87 12.19
C GLY A 64 -3.26 9.90 12.97
N THR A 65 -4.45 10.32 12.50
CA THR A 65 -5.25 11.30 13.27
C THR A 65 -6.73 10.95 13.33
N ARG A 66 -7.31 11.07 14.55
CA ARG A 66 -8.76 10.94 14.82
C ARG A 66 -9.65 11.79 13.89
N ARG A 67 -9.08 12.85 13.28
CA ARG A 67 -9.76 13.87 12.46
C ARG A 67 -10.17 13.37 11.06
N LEU A 68 -9.53 12.35 10.51
CA LEU A 68 -9.78 11.93 9.13
C LEU A 68 -10.61 10.64 8.99
N ARG A 69 -11.15 10.08 10.09
CA ARG A 69 -11.88 8.79 10.07
C ARG A 69 -13.03 8.71 9.06
N HIS A 70 -13.78 9.79 8.87
CA HIS A 70 -14.83 9.85 7.84
C HIS A 70 -14.26 9.84 6.41
N LEU A 71 -13.13 10.51 6.20
CA LEU A 71 -12.43 10.49 4.92
C LEU A 71 -11.76 9.12 4.69
N THR A 72 -11.30 8.45 5.76
CA THR A 72 -10.73 7.10 5.70
C THR A 72 -11.76 6.11 5.17
N ALA A 73 -12.97 6.02 5.75
CA ALA A 73 -13.99 5.11 5.25
C ALA A 73 -14.35 5.36 3.78
N PHE A 74 -14.46 6.63 3.38
CA PHE A 74 -14.71 7.02 1.99
C PHE A 74 -13.56 6.62 1.04
N ILE A 75 -12.31 6.85 1.43
CA ILE A 75 -11.13 6.47 0.63
C ILE A 75 -11.05 4.95 0.52
N LEU A 76 -11.24 4.24 1.64
CA LEU A 76 -11.21 2.78 1.70
C LEU A 76 -12.29 2.15 0.80
N SER A 77 -13.48 2.78 0.66
CA SER A 77 -14.53 2.29 -0.25
C SER A 77 -14.12 2.19 -1.73
N LYS A 78 -12.98 2.77 -2.12
CA LYS A 78 -12.46 2.76 -3.49
C LYS A 78 -11.41 1.67 -3.75
N TYR A 79 -11.06 0.87 -2.75
CA TYR A 79 -10.05 -0.19 -2.83
C TYR A 79 -10.69 -1.58 -2.80
N ASP A 80 -10.05 -2.50 -3.51
CA ASP A 80 -10.51 -3.89 -3.64
C ASP A 80 -9.89 -4.79 -2.55
N VAL A 81 -8.69 -4.43 -2.08
CA VAL A 81 -7.92 -5.22 -1.10
C VAL A 81 -7.33 -4.32 -0.02
N PHE A 82 -7.40 -4.79 1.23
CA PHE A 82 -6.84 -4.11 2.40
C PHE A 82 -5.75 -4.96 3.04
N LEU A 83 -4.57 -4.37 3.23
CA LEU A 83 -3.50 -4.95 4.05
C LEU A 83 -3.44 -4.20 5.37
N ILE A 84 -3.68 -4.90 6.47
CA ILE A 84 -3.67 -4.33 7.82
C ILE A 84 -2.34 -4.69 8.50
N MET A 85 -1.54 -3.69 8.81
CA MET A 85 -0.26 -3.85 9.52
C MET A 85 -0.39 -3.44 10.97
N LEU A 86 -0.20 -4.42 11.85
CA LEU A 86 -0.17 -4.25 13.30
C LEU A 86 1.25 -4.46 13.81
N ARG A 87 1.58 -3.83 14.94
CA ARG A 87 2.85 -4.02 15.65
C ARG A 87 2.51 -4.19 17.13
N ASP A 88 3.08 -5.23 17.75
CA ASP A 88 2.99 -5.48 19.19
C ASP A 88 3.77 -4.44 20.00
#